data_AF-A0A0K8RN45-F1
#
_entry.id   AF-A0A0K8RN45-F1
#
_cell.length_a   1.000
_cell.length_b   1.000
_cell.length_c   1.000
_cell.angle_alpha   90.00
_cell.angle_beta   90.00
_cell.angle_gamma   90.00
#
_symmetry.space_group_name_H-M   'P 1'
#
loop_
_entity.id
_entity.type
_entity.pdbx_description
1 polymer ?
#
loop_
_entity_poly.entity_id
_entity_poly.type
_entity_poly.pdbx_seq_one_letter_code
_entity_poly.pdbx_strand_id
1 'polypeptide(L)'
;GWGTVAWWRIGGSAVTWSRIAWCRIGWGTVAWWGIGRSAVAWSRIAWWRVRRSAVAWCRIGRSAVTWSRITWWGVGRSAVAWCRIRWGTVTWGRIAWWGIRWSAVAWGRIAWWRV
;
A
#
# COMPACT_ATOMS: atom_id res chain seq x y z
N GLY A 1 -4.18 -22.67 -2.93
CA GLY A 1 -3.62 -21.52 -2.20
C GLY A 1 -2.60 -20.84 -3.08
N TRP A 2 -2.71 -19.53 -3.32
CA TRP A 2 -1.76 -18.82 -4.18
C TRP A 2 -0.39 -18.76 -3.49
N GLY A 3 0.61 -19.37 -4.13
CA GLY A 3 1.99 -19.46 -3.66
C GLY A 3 2.73 -18.12 -3.69
N THR A 4 3.99 -18.13 -3.26
CA THR A 4 4.85 -16.94 -3.24
C THR A 4 5.01 -16.35 -4.64
N VAL A 5 4.69 -15.07 -4.82
CA VAL A 5 4.84 -14.37 -6.11
C VAL A 5 5.78 -13.18 -5.95
N ALA A 6 6.72 -12.99 -6.87
CA ALA A 6 7.65 -11.86 -6.86
C ALA A 6 7.65 -11.14 -8.22
N TRP A 7 7.58 -9.82 -8.18
CA TRP A 7 7.59 -8.97 -9.38
C TRP A 7 8.60 -7.83 -9.25
N TRP A 8 9.32 -7.51 -10.33
CA TRP A 8 10.46 -6.59 -10.26
C TRP A 8 10.21 -5.19 -10.81
N ARG A 9 9.49 -5.06 -11.93
CA ARG A 9 9.13 -3.78 -12.55
C ARG A 9 7.71 -3.86 -13.07
N ILE A 10 6.79 -3.12 -12.44
CA ILE A 10 5.39 -3.10 -12.87
C ILE A 10 4.89 -1.66 -12.92
N GLY A 11 4.27 -1.32 -14.05
CA GLY A 11 3.62 -0.04 -14.30
C GLY A 11 2.19 -0.27 -14.79
N GLY A 12 1.26 0.59 -14.37
CA GLY A 12 -0.08 0.59 -14.97
C GLY A 12 -0.94 1.76 -14.54
N SER A 13 -1.96 2.03 -15.34
CA SER A 13 -2.95 3.08 -15.14
C SER A 13 -4.35 2.47 -15.03
N ALA A 14 -5.23 3.10 -14.24
CA ALA A 14 -6.66 2.78 -14.17
C ALA A 14 -7.03 1.34 -13.75
N VAL A 15 -6.26 0.71 -12.85
CA VAL A 15 -6.49 -0.69 -12.47
C VAL A 15 -7.38 -0.81 -11.22
N THR A 16 -8.45 -1.61 -11.31
CA THR A 16 -9.38 -1.89 -10.20
C THR A 16 -9.28 -3.33 -9.71
N TRP A 17 -9.23 -3.51 -8.39
CA TRP A 17 -9.09 -4.82 -7.74
C TRP A 17 -10.18 -4.98 -6.71
N SER A 18 -10.94 -6.08 -6.76
CA SER A 18 -11.99 -6.35 -5.78
C SER A 18 -11.95 -7.80 -5.29
N ARG A 19 -12.14 -8.00 -3.97
CA ARG A 19 -12.28 -9.33 -3.33
C ARG A 19 -11.07 -10.26 -3.51
N ILE A 20 -9.85 -9.75 -3.37
CA ILE A 20 -8.62 -10.56 -3.57
C ILE A 20 -7.88 -10.78 -2.26
N ALA A 21 -7.42 -12.02 -2.04
CA ALA A 21 -6.57 -12.39 -0.92
C ALA A 21 -5.19 -12.85 -1.41
N TRP A 22 -4.13 -12.24 -0.86
CA TRP A 22 -2.75 -12.51 -1.27
C TRP A 22 -1.89 -12.93 -0.07
N CYS A 23 -1.02 -13.92 -0.30
CA CYS A 23 -0.07 -14.43 0.69
C CYS A 23 1.35 -14.40 0.12
N ARG A 24 2.30 -13.77 0.84
CA ARG A 24 3.74 -13.73 0.53
C ARG A 24 4.05 -13.15 -0.85
N ILE A 25 4.08 -11.81 -0.95
CA ILE A 25 4.43 -11.12 -2.20
C ILE A 25 5.60 -10.17 -2.02
N GLY A 26 6.54 -10.18 -2.97
CA GLY A 26 7.61 -9.21 -3.10
C GLY A 26 7.43 -8.34 -4.34
N TRP A 27 7.45 -7.03 -4.18
CA TRP A 27 7.48 -6.09 -5.29
C TRP A 27 8.76 -5.25 -5.23
N GLY A 28 9.49 -5.25 -6.34
CA GLY A 28 10.54 -4.29 -6.62
C GLY A 28 9.93 -2.93 -7.00
N THR A 29 10.38 -2.38 -8.12
CA THR A 29 9.99 -1.02 -8.53
C THR A 29 8.58 -1.00 -9.13
N VAL A 30 7.74 -0.13 -8.60
CA VAL A 30 6.32 -0.11 -8.96
C VAL A 30 5.81 1.32 -9.10
N ALA A 31 5.16 1.62 -10.23
CA ALA A 31 4.54 2.93 -10.50
C ALA A 31 3.09 2.77 -10.95
N TRP A 32 2.15 3.38 -10.23
CA TRP A 32 0.73 3.30 -10.59
C TRP A 32 0.02 4.64 -10.53
N TRP A 33 -0.95 4.81 -11.44
CA TRP A 33 -1.86 5.96 -11.48
C TRP A 33 -3.31 5.49 -11.51
N GLY A 34 -4.19 6.07 -10.69
CA GLY A 34 -5.64 5.86 -10.80
C GLY A 34 -6.08 4.46 -10.37
N ILE A 35 -5.77 4.04 -9.15
CA ILE A 35 -6.11 2.68 -8.67
C ILE A 35 -7.29 2.70 -7.72
N GLY A 36 -8.28 1.82 -7.97
CA GLY A 36 -9.34 1.48 -7.02
C GLY A 36 -9.11 0.11 -6.39
N ARG A 37 -9.19 -0.01 -5.06
CA ARG A 37 -9.17 -1.33 -4.38
C ARG A 37 -10.28 -1.45 -3.35
N SER A 38 -11.04 -2.54 -3.43
CA SER A 38 -12.10 -2.86 -2.47
C SER A 38 -11.99 -4.28 -1.94
N ALA A 39 -12.15 -4.46 -0.62
CA ALA A 39 -12.18 -5.79 0.02
C ALA A 39 -10.95 -6.66 -0.29
N VAL A 40 -9.75 -6.13 -0.04
CA VAL A 40 -8.49 -6.85 -0.34
C VAL A 40 -7.75 -7.18 0.97
N ALA A 41 -7.34 -8.44 1.11
CA ALA A 41 -6.62 -8.96 2.27
C ALA A 41 -5.19 -9.39 1.89
N TRP A 42 -4.19 -8.91 2.63
CA TRP A 42 -2.78 -9.17 2.36
C TRP A 42 -2.08 -9.75 3.58
N SER A 43 -1.28 -10.80 3.37
CA SER A 43 -0.39 -11.36 4.39
C SER A 43 1.06 -11.42 3.89
N ARG A 44 2.00 -10.91 4.70
CA ARG A 44 3.46 -10.92 4.46
C ARG A 44 3.86 -10.32 3.12
N ILE A 45 3.86 -9.01 3.00
CA ILE A 45 4.22 -8.34 1.74
C ILE A 45 5.43 -7.41 1.91
N ALA A 46 6.34 -7.43 0.95
CA ALA A 46 7.45 -6.49 0.85
C ALA A 46 7.34 -5.64 -0.43
N TRP A 47 7.53 -4.33 -0.29
CA TRP A 47 7.53 -3.38 -1.41
C TRP A 47 8.79 -2.51 -1.40
N TRP A 48 9.41 -2.34 -2.56
CA TRP A 48 10.65 -1.58 -2.72
C TRP A 48 10.60 -0.56 -3.85
N ARG A 49 10.55 0.76 -3.56
CA ARG A 49 10.41 1.84 -4.55
C ARG A 49 9.03 1.86 -5.20
N VAL A 50 8.06 2.36 -4.44
CA VAL A 50 6.67 2.48 -4.90
C VAL A 50 6.29 3.93 -5.12
N ARG A 51 5.81 4.26 -6.32
CA ARG A 51 5.16 5.54 -6.64
C ARG A 51 3.69 5.30 -6.95
N ARG A 52 2.80 6.02 -6.27
CA ARG A 52 1.35 5.90 -6.44
C ARG A 52 0.68 7.26 -6.48
N SER A 53 -0.16 7.48 -7.48
CA SER A 53 -1.01 8.66 -7.61
C SER A 53 -2.48 8.28 -7.79
N ALA A 54 -3.40 9.09 -7.25
CA ALA A 54 -4.85 8.94 -7.40
C ALA A 54 -5.35 7.53 -7.00
N VAL A 55 -5.16 7.17 -5.73
CA VAL A 55 -5.46 5.80 -5.26
C VAL A 55 -6.58 5.81 -4.21
N ALA A 56 -7.63 5.01 -4.42
CA ALA A 56 -8.76 4.86 -3.51
C ALA A 56 -8.84 3.44 -2.95
N TRP A 57 -8.84 3.30 -1.62
CA TRP A 57 -8.90 2.02 -0.92
C TRP A 57 -10.09 1.95 0.04
N CYS A 58 -10.84 0.86 -0.04
CA CYS A 58 -11.96 0.56 0.84
C CYS A 58 -11.82 -0.87 1.40
N ARG A 59 -11.98 -1.05 2.72
CA ARG A 59 -11.99 -2.38 3.38
C ARG A 59 -10.73 -3.19 3.07
N ILE A 60 -9.60 -2.76 3.60
CA ILE A 60 -8.31 -3.42 3.36
C ILE A 60 -7.76 -3.99 4.67
N GLY A 61 -7.38 -5.28 4.66
CA GLY A 61 -6.73 -5.95 5.79
C GLY A 61 -5.28 -6.27 5.46
N ARG A 62 -4.33 -5.89 6.33
CA ARG A 62 -2.89 -6.15 6.13
C ARG A 62 -2.24 -6.73 7.36
N SER A 63 -1.59 -7.88 7.18
CA SER A 63 -0.78 -8.53 8.21
C SER A 63 0.68 -8.65 7.75
N ALA A 64 1.60 -8.09 8.52
CA ALA A 64 3.04 -8.08 8.24
C ALA A 64 3.40 -7.46 6.88
N VAL A 65 3.56 -6.13 6.81
CA VAL A 65 3.95 -5.47 5.56
C VAL A 65 5.17 -4.59 5.77
N THR A 66 6.16 -4.76 4.88
CA THR A 66 7.37 -3.94 4.83
C THR A 66 7.35 -3.07 3.58
N TRP A 67 7.57 -1.78 3.79
CA TRP A 67 7.50 -0.75 2.77
C TRP A 67 8.79 0.06 2.78
N SER A 68 9.48 0.13 1.64
CA SER A 68 10.75 0.84 1.53
C SER A 68 10.75 1.79 0.34
N ARG A 69 11.06 3.07 0.58
CA ARG A 69 11.11 4.17 -0.41
C ARG A 69 9.80 4.35 -1.17
N ILE A 70 8.93 5.18 -0.63
CA ILE A 70 7.55 5.26 -1.09
C ILE A 70 7.11 6.68 -1.29
N THR A 71 6.40 6.95 -2.38
CA THR A 71 5.83 8.28 -2.69
C THR A 71 4.36 8.14 -3.06
N TRP A 72 3.48 8.78 -2.30
CA TRP A 72 2.03 8.70 -2.49
C TRP A 72 1.44 10.08 -2.69
N TRP A 73 0.56 10.21 -3.69
CA TRP A 73 -0.14 11.44 -4.03
C TRP A 73 -1.63 11.19 -4.26
N GLY A 74 -2.50 12.03 -3.69
CA GLY A 74 -3.95 11.95 -3.91
C GLY A 74 -4.53 10.60 -3.51
N VAL A 75 -4.43 10.22 -2.24
CA VAL A 75 -4.89 8.91 -1.77
C VAL A 75 -6.08 9.02 -0.83
N GLY A 76 -7.16 8.28 -1.10
CA GLY A 76 -8.30 8.12 -0.21
C GLY A 76 -8.32 6.73 0.41
N ARG A 77 -8.53 6.63 1.73
CA ARG A 77 -8.60 5.35 2.43
C ARG A 77 -9.78 5.32 3.40
N SER A 78 -10.57 4.24 3.33
CA SER A 78 -11.65 3.95 4.25
C SER A 78 -11.56 2.50 4.78
N ALA A 79 -11.84 2.31 6.06
CA ALA A 79 -11.93 1.01 6.72
C ALA A 79 -10.66 0.14 6.50
N VAL A 80 -9.51 0.59 7.00
CA VAL A 80 -8.24 -0.13 6.81
C VAL A 80 -7.70 -0.66 8.13
N ALA A 81 -7.40 -1.96 8.19
CA ALA A 81 -6.76 -2.61 9.33
C ALA A 81 -5.30 -2.98 9.01
N TRP A 82 -4.38 -2.51 9.84
CA TRP A 82 -2.94 -2.71 9.73
C TRP A 82 -2.41 -3.45 10.96
N CYS A 83 -1.70 -4.56 10.73
CA CYS A 83 -1.02 -5.32 11.77
C CYS A 83 0.45 -5.54 11.39
N ARG A 84 1.38 -5.16 12.27
CA ARG A 84 2.85 -5.33 12.12
C ARG A 84 3.39 -4.71 10.84
N ILE A 85 3.48 -3.38 10.79
CA ILE A 85 3.92 -2.68 9.58
C ILE A 85 5.22 -1.92 9.81
N ARG A 86 6.16 -2.08 8.89
CA ARG A 86 7.45 -1.40 8.87
C ARG A 86 7.50 -0.47 7.67
N TRP A 87 7.63 0.82 7.94
CA TRP A 87 7.84 1.85 6.93
C TRP A 87 9.30 2.30 6.98
N GLY A 88 9.98 2.31 5.84
CA GLY A 88 11.29 2.95 5.67
C GLY A 88 11.12 4.42 5.36
N THR A 89 11.60 4.86 4.20
CA THR A 89 11.36 6.24 3.70
C THR A 89 9.99 6.35 3.05
N VAL A 90 9.15 7.25 3.53
CA VAL A 90 7.81 7.51 2.98
C VAL A 90 7.59 9.00 2.78
N THR A 91 7.09 9.36 1.60
CA THR A 91 6.71 10.71 1.21
C THR A 91 5.21 10.73 0.91
N TRP A 92 4.50 11.59 1.63
CA TRP A 92 3.05 11.75 1.54
C TRP A 92 2.69 13.11 0.93
N GLY A 93 1.72 13.12 0.01
CA GLY A 93 1.01 14.33 -0.45
C GLY A 93 -0.41 14.41 0.12
N ARG A 94 -1.38 14.88 -0.67
CA ARG A 94 -2.81 14.96 -0.30
C ARG A 94 -3.39 13.57 0.01
N ILE A 95 -3.77 13.31 1.26
CA ILE A 95 -4.34 12.02 1.68
C ILE A 95 -5.55 12.23 2.59
N ALA A 96 -6.63 11.51 2.33
CA ALA A 96 -7.82 11.44 3.18
C ALA A 96 -7.94 10.04 3.82
N TRP A 97 -8.23 10.01 5.12
CA TRP A 97 -8.16 8.81 5.96
C TRP A 97 -9.43 8.69 6.81
N TRP A 98 -10.11 7.54 6.76
CA TRP A 98 -11.30 7.27 7.57
C TRP A 98 -11.30 5.83 8.11
N GLY A 99 -11.62 5.65 9.40
CA GLY A 99 -11.81 4.34 10.03
C GLY A 99 -10.59 3.42 9.93
N ILE A 100 -9.48 3.80 10.55
CA ILE A 100 -8.22 3.05 10.47
C ILE A 100 -7.84 2.48 11.81
N ARG A 101 -7.51 1.19 11.83
CA ARG A 101 -6.97 0.52 13.00
C ARG A 101 -5.52 0.12 12.75
N TRP A 102 -4.63 0.53 13.64
CA TRP A 102 -3.22 0.19 13.61
C TRP A 102 -2.87 -0.70 14.81
N SER A 103 -2.06 -1.73 14.59
CA SER A 103 -1.44 -2.52 15.66
C SER A 103 0.02 -2.79 15.30
N ALA A 104 0.94 -2.33 16.16
CA ALA A 104 2.39 -2.41 16.00
C ALA A 104 2.93 -1.83 14.66
N VAL A 105 3.27 -0.55 14.66
CA VAL A 105 3.82 0.16 13.49
C VAL A 105 5.21 0.71 13.83
N ALA A 106 6.18 0.42 12.99
CA ALA A 106 7.50 1.04 13.02
C ALA A 106 7.65 1.99 11.84
N TRP A 107 8.01 3.24 12.13
CA TRP A 107 8.21 4.29 11.14
C TRP A 107 9.69 4.63 11.03
N GLY A 108 10.20 4.70 9.80
CA GLY A 108 11.47 5.31 9.46
C GLY A 108 11.27 6.80 9.14
N ARG A 109 11.98 7.30 8.12
CA ARG A 109 11.89 8.71 7.72
C ARG A 109 10.56 8.99 6.99
N ILE A 110 9.75 9.89 7.57
CA ILE A 110 8.51 10.37 6.95
C ILE A 110 8.71 11.83 6.51
N ALA A 111 8.29 12.14 5.28
CA ALA A 111 8.17 13.50 4.78
C ALA A 111 6.73 13.78 4.36
N TRP A 112 6.20 14.91 4.81
CA TRP A 112 4.89 15.43 4.42
C TRP A 112 5.10 16.65 3.53
N TRP A 113 4.46 16.66 2.37
CA TRP A 113 4.32 17.90 1.62
C TRP A 113 3.08 18.61 2.14
N ARG A 114 3.26 19.83 2.65
CA ARG A 114 2.15 20.75 2.92
C ARG A 114 1.66 21.31 1.60
N VAL A 115 0.35 21.26 1.40
CA VAL A 115 -0.39 22.18 0.54
C VAL A 115 -1.20 23.05 1.49
#